data_AF-A0A1F5A215-F1
#
_entry.id   AF-A0A1F5A215-F1
#
_cell.length_a   1.000
_cell.length_b   1.000
_cell.length_c   1.000
_cell.angle_alpha   90.00
_cell.angle_beta   90.00
_cell.angle_gamma   90.00
#
_symmetry.space_group_name_H-M   'P 1'
#
loop_
_entity.id
_entity.type
_entity.pdbx_description
1 polymer ?
#
loop_
_entity_poly.entity_id
_entity_poly.type
_entity_poly.pdbx_seq_one_letter_code
_entity_poly.pdbx_strand_id
1 'polypeptide(L)'
;MQNAHCEQKHGHGVARGPRPSRGNGKNNVPACPYCREKDEVIPILYGFPTHAGFLKAERGEVYLGGCEITPYSHYCKRDDREF
;
A
#
# COMPACT_ATOMS: atom_id res chain seq x y z
N MET A 1 -53.24 10.57 -33.38
CA MET A 1 -52.08 11.33 -32.91
C MET A 1 -50.91 10.36 -32.71
N GLN A 2 -49.95 10.36 -33.64
CA GLN A 2 -48.63 9.74 -33.43
C GLN A 2 -47.86 10.63 -32.46
N ASN A 3 -47.18 10.05 -31.46
CA ASN A 3 -46.09 10.58 -30.63
C ASN A 3 -45.85 9.53 -29.51
N ALA A 4 -44.68 9.01 -29.17
CA ALA A 4 -43.32 9.18 -29.63
C ALA A 4 -42.53 7.96 -29.10
N HIS A 5 -41.72 7.33 -29.95
CA HIS A 5 -40.68 6.40 -29.50
C HIS A 5 -39.53 7.21 -28.86
N CYS A 6 -39.05 6.80 -27.69
CA CYS A 6 -37.81 7.28 -27.08
C CYS A 6 -37.23 6.09 -26.28
N GLU A 7 -36.43 5.23 -26.91
CA GLU A 7 -34.96 5.25 -27.03
C GLU A 7 -34.21 4.75 -25.76
N GLN A 8 -33.91 3.45 -25.79
CA GLN A 8 -32.61 2.81 -25.53
C GLN A 8 -31.50 3.64 -24.84
N LYS A 9 -31.06 3.19 -23.64
CA LYS A 9 -29.63 3.18 -23.27
C LYS A 9 -29.32 1.90 -22.48
N HIS A 10 -28.72 0.91 -23.14
CA HIS A 10 -28.05 -0.21 -22.49
C HIS A 10 -26.78 0.31 -21.82
N GLY A 11 -26.72 0.27 -20.49
CA GLY A 11 -25.53 0.61 -19.74
C GLY A 11 -24.47 -0.48 -19.88
N HIS A 12 -23.44 -0.21 -20.69
CA HIS A 12 -22.21 -1.00 -20.71
C HIS A 12 -21.42 -0.74 -19.42
N GLY A 13 -21.59 -1.59 -18.41
CA GLY A 13 -20.73 -1.61 -17.24
C GLY A 13 -19.32 -2.08 -17.63
N VAL A 14 -18.38 -1.14 -17.73
CA VAL A 14 -16.96 -1.45 -17.95
C VAL A 14 -16.39 -2.18 -16.73
N ALA A 15 -15.99 -3.43 -16.95
CA ALA A 15 -15.29 -4.26 -15.98
C ALA A 15 -14.00 -3.56 -15.51
N ARG A 16 -13.94 -3.21 -14.22
CA ARG A 16 -12.69 -2.82 -13.57
C ARG A 16 -11.94 -4.11 -13.22
N GLY A 17 -11.25 -4.67 -14.21
CA GLY A 17 -10.31 -5.76 -14.00
C GLY A 17 -9.19 -5.36 -13.01
N PRO A 18 -8.53 -6.34 -12.36
CA PRO A 18 -7.39 -6.05 -11.51
C PRO A 18 -6.28 -5.37 -12.31
N ARG A 19 -5.72 -4.30 -11.73
CA ARG A 19 -4.59 -3.56 -12.31
C ARG A 19 -3.39 -4.52 -12.47
N PRO A 20 -2.70 -4.55 -13.62
CA PRO A 20 -1.47 -5.33 -13.73
C PRO A 20 -0.36 -4.62 -12.94
N SER A 21 0.15 -5.28 -11.89
CA SER A 21 1.38 -4.85 -11.22
C SER A 21 2.57 -5.08 -12.16
N ARG A 22 2.94 -4.07 -12.94
CA ARG A 22 4.25 -4.02 -13.60
C ARG A 22 5.27 -3.49 -12.58
N GLY A 23 6.18 -4.36 -12.15
CA GLY A 23 7.26 -3.98 -11.24
C GLY A 23 8.48 -4.89 -11.35
N ASN A 24 9.09 -4.98 -12.55
CA ASN A 24 10.43 -5.52 -12.70
C ASN A 24 11.44 -4.41 -12.40
N GLY A 25 11.89 -4.32 -11.15
CA GLY A 25 12.93 -3.39 -10.71
C GLY A 25 13.80 -4.08 -9.67
N LYS A 26 15.02 -4.46 -10.08
CA LYS A 26 16.08 -4.97 -9.20
C LYS A 26 16.60 -3.84 -8.32
N ASN A 27 15.81 -3.46 -7.32
CA ASN A 27 16.28 -2.75 -6.14
C ASN A 27 16.18 -3.75 -5.00
N ASN A 28 17.22 -3.83 -4.16
CA ASN A 28 17.25 -4.61 -2.91
C ASN A 28 16.29 -4.01 -1.87
N VAL A 29 15.05 -3.75 -2.27
CA VAL A 29 13.96 -3.32 -1.39
C VAL A 29 13.40 -4.61 -0.79
N PRO A 30 13.38 -4.72 0.56
CA PRO A 30 12.80 -5.87 1.22
C PRO A 30 11.35 -6.04 0.77
N ALA A 31 11.03 -7.23 0.28
CA ALA A 31 9.68 -7.61 -0.07
C ALA A 31 9.04 -8.26 1.15
N CYS A 32 7.75 -7.98 1.37
CA CYS A 32 7.01 -8.71 2.38
C CYS A 32 6.98 -10.21 2.00
N PRO A 33 7.36 -11.14 2.89
CA PRO A 33 7.33 -12.58 2.59
C PRO A 33 5.91 -13.11 2.38
N TYR A 34 4.89 -12.38 2.83
CA TYR A 34 3.47 -12.77 2.74
C TYR A 34 2.83 -12.36 1.42
N CYS A 35 2.79 -11.06 1.10
CA CYS A 35 2.21 -10.58 -0.14
C CYS A 35 3.17 -10.54 -1.33
N ARG A 36 4.49 -10.65 -1.09
CA ARG A 36 5.58 -10.51 -2.09
C ARG A 36 5.66 -9.13 -2.74
N GLU A 37 4.89 -8.18 -2.24
CA GLU A 37 4.88 -6.81 -2.73
C GLU A 37 5.98 -6.00 -2.03
N LYS A 38 6.47 -4.97 -2.74
CA LYS A 38 7.51 -4.06 -2.28
C LYS A 38 7.02 -2.62 -2.16
N ASP A 39 5.87 -2.29 -2.74
CA ASP A 39 5.34 -0.93 -2.81
C ASP A 39 4.98 -0.34 -1.45
N GLU A 40 4.62 -1.17 -0.48
CA GLU A 40 4.16 -0.71 0.84
C GLU A 40 4.97 -1.30 2.00
N VAL A 41 6.27 -1.49 1.78
CA VAL A 41 7.23 -1.89 2.80
C VAL A 41 7.99 -0.66 3.28
N ILE A 42 7.90 -0.37 4.57
CA ILE A 42 8.57 0.77 5.22
C ILE A 42 9.47 0.29 6.35
N PRO A 43 10.59 0.96 6.64
CA PRO A 43 11.48 0.58 7.74
C PRO A 43 10.83 0.86 9.10
N ILE A 44 11.16 0.03 10.09
CA ILE A 44 10.72 0.21 11.48
C ILE A 44 11.78 1.01 12.24
N LEU A 45 11.32 2.07 12.91
CA LEU A 45 12.10 2.87 13.83
C LEU A 45 11.71 2.48 15.26
N TYR A 46 12.67 1.93 16.01
CA TYR A 46 12.50 1.56 17.41
C TYR A 46 13.08 2.62 18.35
N GLY A 47 12.63 2.57 19.60
CA GLY A 47 13.09 3.45 20.68
C GLY A 47 12.31 4.76 20.72
N PHE A 48 12.96 5.82 21.22
CA PHE A 48 12.36 7.14 21.28
C PHE A 48 12.63 7.90 19.97
N PRO A 49 11.66 8.04 19.06
CA PRO A 49 11.82 8.85 17.86
C PRO A 49 12.17 10.30 18.21
N THR A 50 13.09 10.88 17.44
CA THR A 50 13.24 12.34 17.41
C THR A 50 12.04 12.97 16.72
N HIS A 51 11.87 14.29 16.85
CA HIS A 51 10.78 15.02 16.18
C HIS A 51 10.73 14.76 14.66
N ALA A 52 11.90 14.69 14.01
CA ALA A 52 11.99 14.34 12.60
C ALA A 52 11.53 12.91 12.29
N GLY A 53 11.76 11.96 13.21
CA GLY A 53 11.26 10.58 13.12
C GLY A 53 9.73 10.51 13.20
N PHE A 54 9.13 11.28 14.10
CA PHE A 54 7.66 11.39 14.19
C PHE A 54 7.04 11.94 12.91
N LEU A 55 7.59 13.03 12.36
CA LEU A 55 7.08 13.60 11.11
C LEU A 55 7.19 12.62 9.92
N LYS A 56 8.25 11.81 9.88
CA LYS A 56 8.38 10.73 8.88
C LYS A 56 7.33 9.64 9.08
N ALA A 57 7.01 9.31 10.32
CA ALA A 57 5.97 8.33 10.62
C ALA A 57 4.58 8.83 10.22
N GLU A 58 4.26 10.10 10.48
CA GLU A 58 3.01 10.72 10.03
C GLU A 58 2.88 10.78 8.50
N ARG A 59 4.00 10.99 7.79
CA ARG A 59 4.05 10.88 6.33
C ARG A 59 3.99 9.45 5.82
N GLY A 60 4.06 8.46 6.72
CA GLY A 60 4.08 7.05 6.38
C GLY A 60 5.38 6.59 5.72
N GLU A 61 6.50 7.27 5.96
CA GLU A 61 7.82 6.88 5.47
C GLU A 61 8.50 5.84 6.38
N VAL A 62 8.17 5.83 7.68
CA VAL A 62 8.73 4.91 8.69
C VAL A 62 7.62 4.43 9.63
N TYR A 63 7.75 3.21 10.17
CA TYR A 63 6.84 2.66 11.17
C TYR A 63 7.44 2.82 12.55
N LEU A 64 6.67 3.24 13.56
CA LEU A 64 7.16 3.35 14.92
C LEU A 64 6.92 2.01 15.63
N GLY A 65 7.98 1.21 15.79
CA GLY A 65 7.92 -0.13 16.39
C GLY A 65 7.86 -0.14 17.91
N GLY A 66 7.69 1.02 18.55
CA GLY A 66 7.69 1.16 20.00
C GLY A 66 9.09 1.13 20.63
N CYS A 67 9.13 0.96 21.96
CA CYS A 67 10.38 1.00 22.73
C CYS A 67 11.15 -0.33 22.70
N GLU A 68 10.48 -1.45 22.46
CA GLU A 68 11.09 -2.78 22.47
C GLU A 68 11.67 -3.08 21.09
N ILE A 69 13.00 -3.22 21.03
CA ILE A 69 13.69 -3.55 19.77
C ILE A 69 13.45 -5.03 19.47
N THR A 70 12.74 -5.30 18.39
CA THR A 70 12.54 -6.66 17.87
C THR A 70 13.54 -6.92 16.73
N PRO A 71 13.76 -8.18 16.31
CA PRO A 71 14.65 -8.48 15.17
C PRO A 71 14.07 -8.04 13.81
N TYR A 72 12.79 -7.63 13.77
CA TYR A 72 12.13 -7.19 12.55
C TYR A 72 12.59 -5.77 12.19
N SER A 73 12.86 -5.53 10.92
CA SER A 73 13.40 -4.24 10.45
C SER A 73 12.44 -3.51 9.53
N HIS A 74 11.41 -4.19 9.02
CA HIS A 74 10.48 -3.64 8.05
C HIS A 74 9.03 -3.96 8.41
N TYR A 75 8.14 -3.03 8.09
CA TYR A 75 6.70 -3.17 8.26
C TYR A 75 6.02 -3.14 6.89
N CYS A 76 5.15 -4.10 6.65
CA CYS A 76 4.28 -4.13 5.49
C CYS A 76 2.93 -3.50 5.84
N LYS A 77 2.56 -2.39 5.20
CA LYS A 77 1.25 -1.74 5.41
C LYS A 77 0.07 -2.51 4.80
N ARG A 78 0.32 -3.44 3.88
CA ARG A 78 -0.74 -4.22 3.22
C ARG A 78 -1.23 -5.37 4.09
N ASP A 79 -0.28 -6.03 4.75
CA ASP A 79 -0.55 -7.16 5.63
C ASP A 79 -0.64 -6.74 7.11
N ASP A 80 -0.33 -5.47 7.41
CA ASP A 80 -0.19 -4.89 8.74
C ASP A 80 0.72 -5.72 9.66
N ARG A 81 1.92 -6.03 9.15
CA ARG A 81 2.87 -6.98 9.80
C ARG A 81 4.32 -6.51 9.73
N GLU A 82 5.04 -6.82 10.80
CA GLU A 82 6.48 -6.61 10.96
C GLU A 82 7.25 -7.85 10.48
N PHE A 83 8.39 -7.64 9.81
CA PHE A 83 9.27 -8.70 9.31
C PHE A 83 10.75 -8.27 9.17
#